data_AF-A0A7J7MQ60-F1
#
_entry.id   AF-A0A7J7MQ60-F1
#
_cell.length_a   1.000
_cell.length_b   1.000
_cell.length_c   1.000
_cell.angle_alpha   90.00
_cell.angle_beta   90.00
_cell.angle_gamma   90.00
#
_symmetry.space_group_name_H-M   'P 1'
#
loop_
_entity.id
_entity.type
_entity.pdbx_description
1 polymer ?
#
loop_
_entity_poly.entity_id
_entity_poly.type
_entity_poly.pdbx_seq_one_letter_code
_entity_poly.pdbx_strand_id
1 'polypeptide(L)' 'NSAKVDQVTLFDLILVANYLNIKSLLDLTCQTVADMIKGKMPKVIRKTFNIKKKITPEEEEEVRRENQWEFE' A
#
# COMPACT_ATOMS: atom_id res chain seq x y z
N ASN A 1 -0.42 4.70 -19.42
CA ASN A 1 -1.51 5.67 -19.19
C ASN A 1 -1.88 5.60 -17.72
N SER A 2 -1.18 6.33 -16.84
CA SER A 2 -1.46 6.28 -15.39
C SER A 2 -2.29 7.52 -15.06
N ALA A 3 -3.58 7.33 -14.79
CA ALA A 3 -4.43 8.40 -14.29
C ALA A 3 -3.80 8.87 -12.97
N LYS A 4 -3.27 10.10 -12.97
CA LYS A 4 -2.75 10.75 -11.76
C LYS A 4 -3.95 11.17 -10.91
N VAL A 5 -4.55 10.20 -10.26
CA VAL A 5 -5.56 10.39 -9.23
C VAL A 5 -4.82 10.61 -7.92
N ASP A 6 -5.21 11.61 -7.14
CA ASP A 6 -4.65 11.81 -5.81
C ASP A 6 -5.06 10.65 -4.88
N GLN A 7 -4.29 10.44 -3.81
CA GLN A 7 -4.51 9.29 -2.91
C GLN A 7 -5.90 9.29 -2.25
N VAL A 8 -6.46 10.47 -1.96
CA VAL A 8 -7.78 10.58 -1.31
C VAL A 8 -8.84 10.07 -2.27
N THR A 9 -8.84 10.59 -3.49
CA THR A 9 -9.77 10.13 -4.54
C THR A 9 -9.57 8.65 -4.87
N LEU A 10 -8.35 8.12 -4.84
CA LEU A 10 -8.10 6.70 -5.07
C LEU A 10 -8.74 5.81 -3.99
N PHE A 11 -8.64 6.20 -2.71
CA PHE A 11 -9.28 5.46 -1.63
C PHE A 11 -10.80 5.55 -1.67
N ASP A 12 -11.34 6.73 -1.98
CA ASP A 12 -12.79 6.90 -2.16
C ASP A 12 -13.31 6.03 -3.31
N LEU A 13 -12.55 5.93 -4.41
CA LEU A 13 -12.89 5.04 -5.53
C LEU A 13 -12.88 3.56 -5.13
N ILE A 14 -11.94 3.11 -4.29
CA ILE A 14 -11.92 1.74 -3.76
C ILE A 14 -13.17 1.48 -2.92
N LEU A 15 -13.54 2.42 -2.05
CA LEU A 15 -14.73 2.30 -1.20
C LEU A 15 -16.02 2.25 -2.03
N VAL A 16 -16.15 3.15 -3.01
CA VAL A 16 -17.31 3.18 -3.92
C VAL A 16 -17.38 1.92 -4.77
N ALA A 17 -16.25 1.45 -5.31
CA ALA A 17 -16.20 0.23 -6.11
C ALA A 17 -16.61 -1.00 -5.30
N ASN A 18 -16.15 -1.10 -4.05
CA ASN A 18 -16.54 -2.17 -3.13
C ASN A 18 -18.03 -2.07 -2.76
N TYR A 19 -18.52 -0.87 -2.42
CA TYR A 19 -19.92 -0.65 -2.05
C TYR A 19 -20.90 -0.97 -3.19
N LEU A 20 -20.57 -0.55 -4.42
CA LEU A 20 -21.38 -0.80 -5.62
C LEU A 20 -21.12 -2.18 -6.24
N ASN A 21 -20.21 -2.98 -5.65
CA ASN A 21 -19.79 -4.29 -6.15
C ASN A 21 -19.29 -4.29 -7.61
N ILE A 22 -18.55 -3.25 -7.99
CA ILE A 22 -17.95 -3.11 -9.33
C ILE A 22 -16.56 -3.74 -9.32
N LYS A 23 -16.51 -5.06 -9.57
CA LYS A 23 -15.27 -5.84 -9.48
C LYS A 23 -14.12 -5.27 -10.31
N SER A 24 -14.36 -4.89 -11.57
CA SER A 24 -13.30 -4.37 -12.45
C SER A 24 -12.66 -3.07 -11.94
N LEU A 25 -13.46 -2.18 -11.34
CA LEU A 25 -12.97 -0.94 -10.75
C LEU A 25 -12.22 -1.20 -9.45
N LEU A 26 -12.72 -2.14 -8.63
CA LEU A 26 -12.04 -2.57 -7.42
C LEU A 26 -10.67 -3.20 -7.75
N ASP A 27 -10.62 -4.09 -8.74
CA ASP A 27 -9.37 -4.73 -9.18
C ASP A 27 -8.35 -3.68 -9.68
N LEU A 28 -8.79 -2.74 -10.51
CA LEU A 28 -7.92 -1.69 -11.06
C LEU A 28 -7.35 -0.77 -9.98
N THR A 29 -8.19 -0.35 -9.04
CA THR A 29 -7.79 0.55 -7.95
C THR A 29 -6.89 -0.16 -6.94
N CYS A 30 -7.19 -1.42 -6.60
CA CYS A 30 -6.32 -2.28 -5.79
C CYS A 30 -4.96 -2.52 -6.47
N GLN A 31 -4.93 -2.78 -7.77
CA GLN A 31 -3.68 -2.94 -8.52
C GLN A 31 -2.83 -1.66 -8.47
N THR A 32 -3.48 -0.50 -8.61
CA THR A 32 -2.79 0.80 -8.52
C THR A 32 -2.13 0.98 -7.15
N VAL A 33 -2.82 0.61 -6.05
CA VAL A 33 -2.23 0.64 -4.70
C VAL A 33 -1.09 -0.38 -4.56
N ALA A 34 -1.24 -1.58 -5.12
CA ALA A 34 -0.20 -2.61 -5.11
C ALA A 34 1.07 -2.12 -5.83
N ASP A 35 0.92 -1.50 -6.99
CA ASP A 35 2.04 -0.92 -7.75
C ASP A 35 2.72 0.24 -7.00
N MET A 36 1.98 0.97 -6.16
CA MET A 36 2.55 2.01 -5.29
C MET A 36 3.38 1.44 -4.14
N ILE A 37 3.16 0.19 -3.75
CA ILE A 37 3.83 -0.51 -2.64
C ILE A 37 5.02 -1.33 -3.16
N LYS A 38 4.85 -1.96 -4.33
CA LYS A 38 5.81 -2.88 -4.93
C LYS A 38 7.21 -2.24 -5.03
N GLY A 39 8.21 -2.94 -4.49
CA GLY A 39 9.62 -2.52 -4.52
C GLY A 39 9.98 -1.35 -3.62
N LYS A 40 9.07 -0.83 -2.78
CA LYS A 40 9.39 0.23 -1.81
C LYS A 40 9.73 -0.35 -0.44
N MET A 41 10.67 0.28 0.23
CA MET A 41 11.00 -0.08 1.62
C MET A 41 9.82 0.23 2.57
N PRO A 42 9.61 -0.57 3.63
CA PRO A 42 8.56 -0.36 4.63
C PRO A 42 8.52 1.06 5.20
N LYS A 43 9.68 1.68 5.43
CA LYS A 43 9.79 3.06 5.91
C LYS A 43 9.18 4.08 4.93
N VAL A 44 9.41 3.89 3.64
CA VAL A 44 8.89 4.75 2.57
C VAL A 44 7.39 4.53 2.41
N ILE A 45 6.92 3.28 2.47
CA ILE A 45 5.48 2.94 2.45
C ILE A 45 4.77 3.62 3.62
N ARG A 46 5.26 3.46 4.85
CA ARG A 46 4.65 4.09 6.04
C ARG A 46 4.56 5.61 5.92
N LYS A 47 5.60 6.26 5.39
CA LYS A 47 5.59 7.71 5.13
C LYS A 47 4.58 8.09 4.05
N THR A 48 4.52 7.32 2.96
CA THR A 48 3.65 7.57 1.80
C THR A 48 2.17 7.41 2.16
N PHE A 49 1.84 6.47 3.04
CA PHE A 49 0.47 6.20 3.49
C PHE A 49 0.14 6.81 4.85
N ASN A 50 1.03 7.68 5.38
CA ASN A 50 0.88 8.35 6.67
C ASN A 50 0.53 7.39 7.84
N ILE A 51 1.08 6.18 7.82
CA ILE A 51 0.82 5.13 8.79
C ILE A 51 1.66 5.41 10.05
N LYS A 52 1.00 5.65 11.19
CA LYS A 52 1.68 5.82 12.47
C LYS A 52 2.44 4.55 12.86
N LYS A 53 3.72 4.70 13.21
CA LYS A 53 4.55 3.60 13.72
C LYS A 53 3.99 3.12 15.07
N LYS A 54 3.37 1.95 15.09
CA LYS A 54 2.90 1.27 16.32
C LYS A 54 3.89 0.24 16.87
N ILE A 55 4.94 -0.04 16.10
CA ILE A 55 5.89 -1.12 16.33
C ILE A 55 7.13 -0.55 17.00
N THR A 56 7.61 -1.26 18.01
CA THR A 56 8.85 -0.93 18.72
C THR A 56 10.07 -1.08 17.79
N PRO A 57 11.21 -0.46 18.12
CA PRO A 57 12.44 -0.62 17.34
C PRO A 57 12.89 -2.09 17.23
N GLU A 58 12.69 -2.89 18.29
CA GLU A 58 13.04 -4.32 18.33
C GLU A 58 12.17 -5.15 17.38
N GLU A 59 10.85 -4.98 17.40
CA GLU A 59 9.94 -5.66 16.47
C GLU A 59 10.24 -5.28 15.00
N GLU A 60 10.69 -4.05 14.72
CA GLU A 60 11.07 -3.64 13.37
C GLU A 60 12.40 -4.26 12.91
N GLU A 61 13.32 -4.52 13.83
CA GLU A 61 14.59 -5.18 13.53
C GLU A 61 14.41 -6.70 13.35
N GLU A 62 13.52 -7.31 14.14
CA GLU A 62 13.13 -8.71 13.99
C GLU A 62 12.43 -8.94 12.64
N VAL A 63 11.42 -8.14 12.30
CA VAL A 63 10.77 -8.19 10.98
C VAL A 63 11.76 -7.95 9.85
N ARG A 64 12.79 -7.11 10.05
CA ARG A 64 13.83 -6.90 9.02
C ARG A 64 14.72 -8.12 8.84
N ARG A 65 15.14 -8.78 9.94
CA ARG A 65 15.91 -10.03 9.87
C ARG A 65 15.09 -11.15 9.22
N GLU A 66 13.82 -11.27 9.58
CA GLU A 66 12.94 -12.30 9.03
C GLU A 66 12.63 -12.11 7.55
N ASN A 67 12.59 -10.87 7.06
CA ASN A 67 12.30 -10.56 5.65
C ASN A 67 13.57 -10.24 4.82
N GLN A 68 14.78 -10.51 5.35
CA GLN A 68 16.03 -10.30 4.60
C GLN A 68 16.10 -11.13 3.31
N TRP A 69 15.51 -12.33 3.29
CA TRP A 69 15.47 -13.22 2.13
C TRP A 69 14.59 -12.71 0.98
N GLU A 70 13.68 -11.76 1.22
CA GLU A 70 12.84 -11.15 0.17
C GLU A 70 13.63 -10.15 -0.70
N PHE A 71 14.85 -9.80 -0.27
CA PHE A 71 15.76 -8.85 -0.93
C PHE A 71 17.03 -9.50 -1.49
N GLU A 72 17.15 -10.84 -1.48
CA GLU A 72 18.15 -11.62 -2.22
C GLU A 72 17.66 -12.01 -3.63
#